data_AF-A0A7M1VM04-F1
#
_entry.id   AF-A0A7M1VM04-F1
#
_cell.length_a   1.000
_cell.length_b   1.000
_cell.length_c   1.000
_cell.angle_alpha   90.00
_cell.angle_beta   90.00
_cell.angle_gamma   90.00
#
_symmetry.space_group_name_H-M   'P 1'
#
loop_
_entity.id
_entity.type
_entity.pdbx_description
1 polymer ?
#
loop_
_entity_poly.entity_id
_entity_poly.type
_entity_poly.pdbx_seq_one_letter_code
_entity_poly.pdbx_strand_id
1 'polypeptide(L)'
;MLNLSLISLTSFILIYQNIIILNEETLILICFVTFCFIIFNKLSKTLYTNFTTRSLKTKSSLVTSLNQLTTTLIHIIKLQIEFKNLTNQFKNLKIYFLKLGISVSNNLPIYCINKSKIIYPKKIRFIQNLEQQIAKLLALLLIQKLTKLVKIQQFCKQNLKINWFLCFHKISLREHLNKLKNN
;
A
#
# COMPACT_ATOMS: atom_id res chain seq x y z
N MET A 1 -39.25 -76.89 -27.66
CA MET A 1 -39.87 -78.19 -27.29
C MET A 1 -39.04 -79.40 -27.68
N LEU A 2 -38.47 -79.45 -28.90
CA LEU A 2 -37.60 -80.56 -29.35
C LEU A 2 -36.45 -80.89 -28.38
N ASN A 3 -35.77 -79.88 -27.81
CA ASN A 3 -34.66 -80.14 -26.90
C ASN A 3 -35.08 -80.86 -25.61
N LEU A 4 -36.20 -80.48 -25.00
CA LEU A 4 -36.70 -81.15 -23.79
C LEU A 4 -37.17 -82.57 -24.08
N SER A 5 -37.82 -82.78 -25.22
CA SER A 5 -38.23 -84.11 -25.69
C SER A 5 -37.03 -85.00 -26.04
N LEU A 6 -35.98 -84.47 -26.65
CA LEU A 6 -34.74 -85.20 -26.92
C LEU A 6 -34.01 -85.56 -25.63
N ILE A 7 -33.92 -84.62 -24.68
CA ILE A 7 -33.28 -84.84 -23.37
C ILE A 7 -34.03 -85.90 -22.55
N SER A 8 -35.37 -85.89 -22.56
CA SER A 8 -36.13 -86.93 -21.86
C SER A 8 -35.94 -88.30 -22.51
N LEU A 9 -35.96 -88.37 -23.85
CA LEU A 9 -35.85 -89.62 -24.61
C LEU A 9 -34.43 -90.22 -24.48
N THR A 10 -33.37 -89.41 -24.51
CA THR A 10 -32.00 -89.87 -24.24
C THR A 10 -31.82 -90.30 -22.79
N SER A 11 -32.41 -89.58 -21.82
CA SER A 11 -32.40 -90.00 -20.41
C SER A 11 -33.09 -91.35 -20.22
N PHE A 12 -34.23 -91.59 -20.87
CA PHE A 12 -34.93 -92.88 -20.81
C PHE A 12 -34.11 -94.02 -21.41
N ILE A 13 -33.44 -93.78 -22.54
CA ILE A 13 -32.55 -94.78 -23.17
C ILE A 13 -31.38 -95.14 -22.24
N LEU A 14 -30.78 -94.13 -21.58
CA LEU A 14 -29.65 -94.34 -20.66
C LEU A 14 -30.04 -95.11 -19.39
N ILE A 15 -31.27 -94.91 -18.89
CA ILE A 15 -31.84 -95.68 -17.78
C ILE A 15 -32.13 -97.12 -18.24
N TYR A 16 -32.76 -97.29 -19.41
CA TYR A 16 -33.11 -98.60 -19.97
C TYR A 16 -31.88 -99.48 -20.26
N GLN A 17 -30.78 -98.87 -20.72
CA GLN A 17 -29.51 -99.56 -20.95
C GLN A 17 -28.71 -99.83 -19.66
N ASN A 18 -29.24 -99.51 -18.47
CA ASN A 18 -28.57 -99.60 -17.17
C ASN A 18 -27.23 -98.84 -17.07
N ILE A 19 -26.99 -97.87 -17.96
CA ILE A 19 -25.77 -97.03 -17.93
C ILE A 19 -25.85 -96.07 -16.74
N ILE A 20 -27.06 -95.58 -16.44
CA ILE A 20 -27.36 -94.77 -15.26
C ILE A 20 -28.28 -95.59 -14.36
N ILE A 21 -27.74 -96.11 -13.27
CA ILE A 21 -28.53 -96.75 -12.22
C ILE A 21 -29.13 -95.64 -11.37
N LEU A 22 -30.47 -95.56 -11.33
CA LEU A 22 -31.18 -94.60 -10.48
C LEU A 22 -31.04 -95.03 -9.01
N ASN A 23 -29.93 -94.62 -8.39
CA ASN A 23 -29.65 -94.84 -6.98
C ASN A 23 -29.81 -93.53 -6.20
N GLU A 24 -29.94 -93.63 -4.87
CA GLU A 24 -30.04 -92.48 -3.96
C GLU A 24 -28.89 -91.47 -4.19
N GLU A 25 -27.67 -91.95 -4.40
CA GLU A 25 -26.49 -91.13 -4.70
C GLU A 25 -26.63 -90.32 -6.00
N THR A 26 -27.24 -90.90 -7.05
CA THR A 26 -27.45 -90.20 -8.33
C THR A 26 -28.53 -89.13 -8.22
N LEU A 27 -29.54 -89.35 -7.37
CA LEU A 27 -30.57 -88.35 -7.08
C LEU A 27 -29.99 -87.17 -6.29
N ILE A 28 -29.13 -87.45 -5.30
CA ILE A 28 -28.39 -86.44 -4.55
C ILE A 28 -27.49 -85.61 -5.50
N LEU A 29 -26.81 -86.27 -6.44
CA LEU A 29 -25.97 -85.58 -7.43
C LEU A 29 -26.79 -84.61 -8.30
N ILE A 30 -27.95 -85.05 -8.83
CA ILE A 30 -28.82 -84.19 -9.65
C ILE A 30 -29.35 -83.00 -8.82
N CYS A 31 -29.73 -83.23 -7.56
CA CYS A 31 -30.15 -82.18 -6.65
C CYS A 31 -29.02 -81.16 -6.40
N PHE A 32 -27.79 -81.63 -6.20
CA PHE A 32 -26.63 -80.77 -6.01
C PHE A 32 -26.29 -79.95 -7.26
N VAL A 33 -26.33 -80.55 -8.45
CA VAL A 33 -26.06 -79.85 -9.72
C VAL A 33 -27.12 -78.80 -9.99
N THR A 34 -28.40 -79.12 -9.78
CA THR A 34 -29.50 -78.15 -9.96
C THR A 34 -29.42 -77.02 -8.95
N PHE A 35 -29.09 -77.30 -7.69
CA PHE A 35 -28.83 -76.30 -6.65
C PHE A 35 -27.66 -75.38 -7.03
N CYS A 36 -26.53 -75.94 -7.46
CA CYS A 36 -25.37 -75.19 -7.94
C CYS A 36 -25.74 -74.30 -9.13
N PHE A 37 -26.50 -74.81 -10.09
CA PHE A 37 -26.93 -74.05 -11.26
C PHE A 37 -27.86 -72.88 -10.89
N ILE A 38 -28.81 -73.09 -9.98
CA ILE A 38 -29.73 -72.04 -9.49
C ILE A 38 -28.94 -70.97 -8.72
N ILE A 39 -28.05 -71.37 -7.82
CA ILE A 39 -27.19 -70.43 -7.08
C ILE A 39 -26.31 -69.65 -8.04
N PHE A 40 -25.63 -70.32 -8.97
CA PHE A 40 -24.75 -69.66 -9.91
C PHE A 40 -25.50 -68.62 -10.75
N ASN A 41 -26.68 -68.94 -11.28
CA ASN A 41 -27.46 -67.99 -12.08
C ASN A 41 -27.98 -66.80 -11.26
N LYS A 42 -28.41 -67.03 -10.01
CA LYS A 42 -28.92 -65.95 -9.15
C LYS A 42 -27.80 -65.08 -8.60
N LEU A 43 -26.69 -65.69 -8.19
CA LEU A 43 -25.54 -65.01 -7.58
C LEU A 43 -24.68 -64.30 -8.64
N SER A 44 -24.47 -64.89 -9.81
CA SER A 44 -23.67 -64.26 -10.88
C SER A 44 -24.24 -62.92 -11.30
N LYS A 45 -25.57 -62.82 -11.47
CA LYS A 45 -26.24 -61.56 -11.83
C LYS A 45 -26.04 -60.49 -10.76
N THR A 46 -26.21 -60.84 -9.49
CA THR A 46 -26.09 -59.89 -8.38
C THR A 46 -24.63 -59.45 -8.16
N LEU A 47 -23.68 -60.37 -8.25
CA LEU A 47 -22.25 -60.05 -8.22
C LEU A 47 -21.85 -59.16 -9.38
N TYR A 48 -22.29 -59.46 -10.59
CA TYR A 48 -22.02 -58.64 -11.76
C TYR A 48 -22.53 -57.21 -11.57
N THR A 49 -23.80 -57.04 -11.16
CA THR A 49 -24.35 -55.70 -10.92
C THR A 49 -23.63 -54.95 -9.79
N ASN A 50 -23.20 -55.64 -8.74
CA ASN A 50 -22.44 -55.02 -7.65
C ASN A 50 -21.05 -54.59 -8.10
N PHE A 51 -20.36 -55.42 -8.90
CA PHE A 51 -19.05 -55.06 -9.44
C PHE A 51 -19.13 -53.92 -10.45
N THR A 52 -20.13 -53.91 -11.33
CA THR A 52 -20.30 -52.83 -12.30
C THR A 52 -20.65 -51.51 -11.62
N THR A 53 -21.58 -51.51 -10.66
CA THR A 53 -21.93 -50.30 -9.89
C THR A 53 -20.75 -49.77 -9.09
N ARG A 54 -19.99 -50.65 -8.42
CA ARG A 54 -18.78 -50.25 -7.69
C ARG A 54 -17.71 -49.69 -8.63
N SER A 55 -17.48 -50.31 -9.78
CA SER A 55 -16.54 -49.83 -10.80
C SER A 55 -16.93 -48.45 -11.32
N LEU A 56 -18.22 -48.25 -11.66
CA LEU A 56 -18.73 -46.95 -12.11
C LEU A 56 -18.59 -45.87 -11.03
N LYS A 57 -18.87 -46.20 -9.76
CA LYS A 57 -18.70 -45.28 -8.64
C LYS A 57 -17.24 -44.90 -8.41
N THR A 58 -16.32 -45.86 -8.51
CA THR A 58 -14.89 -45.58 -8.40
C THR A 58 -14.42 -44.70 -9.57
N LYS A 59 -14.86 -45.00 -10.79
CA LYS A 59 -14.55 -44.18 -11.98
C LYS A 59 -15.06 -42.75 -11.82
N SER A 60 -16.31 -42.55 -11.41
CA SER A 60 -16.87 -41.22 -11.23
C SER A 60 -16.18 -40.44 -10.10
N SER A 61 -15.83 -41.11 -9.00
CA SER A 61 -15.06 -40.52 -7.90
C SER A 61 -13.67 -40.09 -8.35
N LEU A 62 -12.98 -40.88 -9.17
CA LEU A 62 -11.66 -40.52 -9.71
C LEU A 62 -11.75 -39.34 -10.67
N VAL A 63 -12.71 -39.36 -11.60
CA VAL A 63 -12.91 -38.26 -12.56
C VAL A 63 -13.23 -36.95 -11.85
N THR A 64 -14.12 -36.99 -10.84
CA THR A 64 -14.46 -35.78 -10.06
C THR A 64 -13.26 -35.26 -9.28
N SER A 65 -12.48 -36.14 -8.65
CA SER A 65 -11.26 -35.75 -7.92
C SER A 65 -10.22 -35.12 -8.85
N LEU A 66 -10.01 -35.70 -10.05
CA LEU A 66 -9.09 -35.15 -11.04
C LEU A 66 -9.57 -33.78 -11.55
N ASN A 67 -10.87 -33.60 -11.78
CA ASN A 67 -11.42 -32.30 -12.17
C ASN A 67 -11.28 -31.24 -11.07
N GLN A 68 -11.40 -31.62 -9.80
CA GLN A 68 -11.12 -30.73 -8.68
C GLN A 68 -9.62 -30.36 -8.62
N LEU A 69 -8.72 -31.32 -8.86
CA LEU A 69 -7.29 -31.04 -8.92
C LEU A 69 -6.92 -30.12 -10.09
N THR A 70 -7.50 -30.31 -11.28
CA THR A 70 -7.23 -29.43 -12.42
C THR A 70 -7.73 -28.01 -12.17
N THR A 71 -8.94 -27.85 -11.64
CA THR A 71 -9.49 -26.52 -11.31
C THR A 71 -8.68 -25.80 -10.24
N THR A 72 -8.26 -26.49 -9.18
CA THR A 72 -7.39 -25.91 -8.15
C THR A 72 -6.02 -25.52 -8.70
N LEU A 73 -5.41 -26.34 -9.57
CA LEU A 73 -4.15 -26.01 -10.23
C LEU A 73 -4.27 -24.76 -11.12
N ILE A 74 -5.34 -24.65 -11.93
CA ILE A 74 -5.59 -23.47 -12.75
C ILE A 74 -5.72 -22.22 -11.87
N HIS A 75 -6.43 -22.31 -10.74
CA HIS A 75 -6.57 -21.20 -9.80
C HIS A 75 -5.22 -20.79 -9.20
N ILE A 76 -4.37 -21.75 -8.82
CA ILE A 76 -3.04 -21.47 -8.27
C ILE A 76 -2.17 -20.76 -9.31
N ILE A 77 -2.18 -21.21 -10.55
CA ILE A 77 -1.43 -20.58 -11.65
C ILE A 77 -1.90 -19.14 -11.85
N LYS A 78 -3.21 -18.90 -11.86
CA LYS A 78 -3.78 -17.55 -12.00
C LYS A 78 -3.32 -16.64 -10.85
N LEU A 79 -3.38 -17.13 -9.61
CA LEU A 79 -2.90 -16.38 -8.44
C LEU A 79 -1.40 -16.05 -8.55
N GLN A 80 -0.57 -16.97 -9.01
CA GLN A 80 0.87 -16.70 -9.20
C GLN A 80 1.11 -15.59 -10.23
N ILE A 81 0.34 -15.56 -11.33
CA ILE A 81 0.42 -14.50 -12.34
C ILE A 81 0.00 -13.16 -11.75
N GLU A 82 -1.12 -13.11 -11.02
CA GLU A 82 -1.60 -11.91 -10.34
C GLU A 82 -0.57 -11.39 -9.32
N PHE A 83 0.03 -12.29 -8.53
CA PHE A 83 1.06 -11.93 -7.55
C PHE A 83 2.32 -11.37 -8.21
N LYS A 84 2.73 -11.94 -9.34
CA LYS A 84 3.85 -11.43 -10.15
C LYS A 84 3.56 -10.02 -10.69
N ASN A 85 2.35 -9.79 -11.17
CA ASN A 85 1.91 -8.47 -11.63
C ASN A 85 1.91 -7.44 -10.50
N LEU A 86 1.37 -7.82 -9.34
CA LEU A 86 1.38 -6.99 -8.13
C LEU A 86 2.81 -6.62 -7.73
N THR A 87 3.73 -7.58 -7.76
CA THR A 87 5.15 -7.36 -7.45
C THR A 87 5.78 -6.34 -8.41
N ASN A 88 5.46 -6.43 -9.71
CA ASN A 88 5.92 -5.45 -10.70
C ASN A 88 5.30 -4.06 -10.46
N GLN A 89 4.02 -3.98 -10.12
CA GLN A 89 3.38 -2.71 -9.77
C GLN A 89 4.05 -2.05 -8.55
N PHE A 90 4.37 -2.82 -7.50
CA PHE A 90 5.10 -2.29 -6.34
C PHE A 90 6.51 -1.81 -6.70
N LYS A 91 7.23 -2.50 -7.59
CA LYS A 91 8.53 -2.02 -8.09
C LYS A 91 8.39 -0.68 -8.81
N ASN A 92 7.37 -0.53 -9.66
CA ASN A 92 7.11 0.73 -10.35
C ASN A 92 6.72 1.83 -9.37
N LEU A 93 5.86 1.53 -8.40
CA LEU A 93 5.45 2.45 -7.34
C LEU A 93 6.68 2.98 -6.57
N LYS A 94 7.61 2.10 -6.19
CA LYS A 94 8.88 2.49 -5.55
C LYS A 94 9.66 3.48 -6.42
N ILE A 95 9.76 3.23 -7.73
CA ILE A 95 10.46 4.13 -8.66
C ILE A 95 9.77 5.49 -8.71
N TYR A 96 8.44 5.54 -8.78
CA TYR A 96 7.69 6.80 -8.78
C TYR A 96 7.85 7.58 -7.48
N PHE A 97 7.80 6.91 -6.34
CA PHE A 97 8.01 7.55 -5.04
C PHE A 97 9.43 8.11 -4.91
N LEU A 98 10.45 7.39 -5.39
CA LEU A 98 11.82 7.90 -5.40
C LEU A 98 11.96 9.13 -6.31
N LYS A 99 11.39 9.09 -7.53
CA LYS A 99 11.40 10.24 -8.44
C LYS A 99 10.69 11.45 -7.85
N LEU A 100 9.54 11.23 -7.21
CA LEU A 100 8.79 12.28 -6.54
C LEU A 100 9.58 12.85 -5.35
N GLY A 101 10.17 11.99 -4.52
CA GLY A 101 11.02 12.38 -3.41
C GLY A 101 12.21 13.25 -3.86
N ILE A 102 12.90 12.85 -4.94
CA ILE A 102 13.99 13.63 -5.54
C ILE A 102 13.46 14.97 -6.07
N SER A 103 12.34 14.97 -6.79
CA SER A 103 11.76 16.19 -7.34
C SER A 103 11.35 17.18 -6.24
N VAL A 104 10.71 16.70 -5.18
CA VAL A 104 10.35 17.51 -4.00
C VAL A 104 11.61 18.01 -3.29
N SER A 105 12.58 17.13 -3.03
CA SER A 105 13.83 17.49 -2.36
C SER A 105 14.60 18.58 -3.11
N ASN A 106 14.58 18.56 -4.44
CA ASN A 106 15.26 19.57 -5.25
C ASN A 106 14.46 20.87 -5.37
N ASN A 107 13.14 20.79 -5.54
CA ASN A 107 12.30 21.96 -5.81
C ASN A 107 11.86 22.73 -4.56
N LEU A 108 11.69 22.04 -3.43
CA LEU A 108 11.27 22.64 -2.17
C LEU A 108 12.24 23.71 -1.63
N PRO A 109 13.57 23.48 -1.58
CA PRO A 109 14.50 24.53 -1.17
C PRO A 109 14.49 25.72 -2.13
N ILE A 110 14.38 25.49 -3.44
CA ILE A 110 14.28 26.56 -4.45
C ILE A 110 13.03 27.41 -4.19
N TYR A 111 11.89 26.77 -3.94
CA TYR A 111 10.65 27.46 -3.58
C TYR A 111 10.81 28.28 -2.28
N CYS A 112 11.41 27.71 -1.24
CA CYS A 112 11.67 28.42 0.01
C CYS A 112 12.58 29.64 -0.17
N ILE A 113 13.65 29.51 -0.97
CA ILE A 113 14.56 30.60 -1.31
C ILE A 113 13.83 31.69 -2.11
N ASN A 114 13.00 31.33 -3.08
CA ASN A 114 12.26 32.31 -3.87
C ASN A 114 11.23 33.06 -3.02
N LYS A 115 10.54 32.35 -2.12
CA LYS A 115 9.60 32.96 -1.17
C LYS A 115 10.33 33.91 -0.21
N SER A 116 11.49 33.52 0.31
CA SER A 116 12.27 34.36 1.22
C SER A 116 12.86 35.58 0.51
N LYS A 117 13.34 35.42 -0.73
CA LYS A 117 13.81 36.52 -1.60
C LYS A 117 12.76 37.60 -1.83
N ILE A 118 11.46 37.29 -1.77
CA ILE A 118 10.40 38.29 -1.92
C ILE A 118 10.10 39.00 -0.58
N ILE A 119 10.12 38.26 0.52
CA ILE A 119 9.70 38.78 1.84
C ILE A 119 10.80 39.64 2.49
N TYR A 120 12.04 39.16 2.50
CA TYR A 120 13.14 39.83 3.20
C TYR A 120 13.47 41.24 2.69
N PRO A 121 13.57 41.52 1.37
CA PRO A 121 13.88 42.87 0.91
C PRO A 121 12.79 43.88 1.27
N LYS A 122 11.51 43.47 1.28
CA LYS A 122 10.42 44.33 1.75
C LYS A 122 10.58 44.68 3.22
N LYS A 123 10.91 43.69 4.07
CA LYS A 123 11.17 43.92 5.51
C LYS A 123 12.39 44.81 5.74
N ILE A 124 13.49 44.56 5.02
CA ILE A 124 14.72 45.36 5.13
C ILE A 124 14.44 46.82 4.72
N ARG A 125 13.75 47.03 3.61
CA ARG A 125 13.38 48.38 3.15
C ARG A 125 12.49 49.11 4.16
N PHE A 126 11.56 48.39 4.81
CA PHE A 126 10.73 48.96 5.86
C PHE A 126 11.56 49.39 7.08
N ILE A 127 12.51 48.55 7.51
CA ILE A 127 13.44 48.88 8.62
C ILE A 127 14.28 50.10 8.27
N GLN A 128 14.85 50.16 7.06
CA GLN A 128 15.64 51.32 6.61
C GLN A 128 14.83 52.62 6.62
N ASN A 129 13.57 52.57 6.18
CA ASN A 129 12.69 53.74 6.22
C ASN A 129 12.41 54.18 7.67
N LEU A 130 12.17 53.23 8.57
CA LEU A 130 11.98 53.53 10.00
C LEU A 130 13.22 54.15 10.62
N GLU A 131 14.40 53.56 10.40
CA GLU A 131 15.66 54.10 10.88
C GLU A 131 15.88 55.54 10.42
N GLN A 132 15.60 55.82 9.15
CA GLN A 132 15.74 57.17 8.59
C GLN A 132 14.76 58.17 9.22
N GLN A 133 13.51 57.75 9.51
CA GLN A 133 12.54 58.60 10.19
C GLN A 133 12.92 58.85 11.65
N ILE A 134 13.40 57.83 12.36
CA ILE A 134 13.87 57.94 13.74
C ILE A 134 15.10 58.87 13.81
N ALA A 135 16.04 58.75 12.87
CA ALA A 135 17.19 59.64 12.80
C ALA A 135 16.78 61.10 12.59
N LYS A 136 15.81 61.36 11.70
CA LYS A 136 15.24 62.71 11.51
C LYS A 136 14.57 63.23 12.78
N LEU A 137 13.79 62.40 13.46
CA LEU A 137 13.12 62.76 14.71
C LEU A 137 14.16 63.10 15.81
N LEU A 138 15.19 62.28 15.96
CA LEU A 138 16.29 62.51 16.88
C LEU A 138 17.00 63.84 16.59
N ALA A 139 17.34 64.10 15.33
CA ALA A 139 17.96 65.36 14.93
C ALA A 139 17.06 66.57 15.25
N LEU A 140 15.75 66.47 14.99
CA LEU A 140 14.79 67.53 15.30
C LEU A 140 14.69 67.78 16.82
N LEU A 141 14.63 66.72 17.63
CA LEU A 141 14.62 66.81 19.09
C LEU A 141 15.91 67.46 19.64
N LEU A 142 17.07 67.13 19.07
CA LEU A 142 18.34 67.75 19.42
C LEU A 142 18.35 69.24 19.09
N ILE A 143 17.90 69.63 17.90
CA ILE A 143 17.79 71.04 17.49
C ILE A 143 16.84 71.81 18.41
N GLN A 144 15.68 71.23 18.76
CA GLN A 144 14.74 71.86 19.69
C GLN A 144 15.32 72.04 21.09
N LYS A 145 16.04 71.04 21.62
CA LYS A 145 16.72 71.18 22.91
C LYS A 145 17.82 72.24 22.88
N LEU A 146 18.64 72.25 21.84
CA LEU A 146 19.70 73.24 21.66
C LEU A 146 19.14 74.65 21.53
N THR A 147 18.11 74.86 20.70
CA THR A 147 17.46 76.17 20.57
C THR A 147 16.83 76.64 21.88
N LYS A 148 16.24 75.76 22.68
CA LYS A 148 15.72 76.10 24.02
C LYS A 148 16.86 76.52 24.97
N LEU A 149 17.98 75.79 24.99
CA LEU A 149 19.15 76.14 25.78
C LEU A 149 19.72 77.50 25.38
N VAL A 150 19.87 77.75 24.07
CA VAL A 150 20.34 79.04 23.54
C VAL A 150 19.40 80.18 23.94
N LYS A 151 18.07 79.99 23.85
CA LYS A 151 17.09 81.00 24.30
C LYS A 151 17.19 81.28 25.79
N ILE A 152 17.34 80.26 26.63
CA ILE A 152 17.52 80.42 28.09
C ILE A 152 18.83 81.17 28.36
N GLN A 153 19.93 80.79 27.70
CA GLN A 153 21.22 81.46 27.84
C GLN A 153 21.13 82.94 27.44
N GLN A 154 20.42 83.24 26.35
CA GLN A 154 20.19 84.60 25.90
C GLN A 154 19.33 85.40 26.89
N PHE A 155 18.26 84.81 27.43
CA PHE A 155 17.41 85.43 28.46
C PHE A 155 18.20 85.73 29.74
N CYS A 156 18.98 84.77 30.25
CA CYS A 156 19.84 84.96 31.42
C CYS A 156 20.90 86.04 31.20
N LYS A 157 21.40 86.19 29.97
CA LYS A 157 22.36 87.23 29.59
C LYS A 157 21.71 88.62 29.53
N GLN A 158 20.58 88.75 28.83
CA GLN A 158 19.96 90.05 28.52
C GLN A 158 19.13 90.60 29.68
N ASN A 159 18.34 89.75 30.35
CA ASN A 159 17.38 90.21 31.36
C ASN A 159 17.90 90.08 32.79
N LEU A 160 18.72 89.06 33.09
CA LEU A 160 19.19 88.78 34.45
C LEU A 160 20.65 89.21 34.74
N LYS A 161 21.43 89.56 33.71
CA LYS A 161 22.83 90.03 33.79
C LYS A 161 23.73 89.21 34.73
N ILE A 162 23.56 87.89 34.76
CA ILE A 162 24.35 87.01 35.63
C ILE A 162 25.81 86.98 35.17
N ASN A 163 26.75 87.37 36.05
CA ASN A 163 28.18 87.55 35.72
C ASN A 163 28.83 86.34 35.03
N TRP A 164 28.46 85.12 35.42
CA TRP A 164 29.02 83.89 34.86
C TRP A 164 28.77 83.75 33.34
N PHE A 165 27.57 84.11 32.86
CA PHE A 165 27.21 84.01 31.44
C PHE A 165 27.85 85.12 30.58
N LEU A 166 28.17 86.27 31.17
CA LEU A 166 28.89 87.35 30.49
C LEU A 166 30.35 86.98 30.21
N CYS A 167 31.00 86.28 31.16
CA CYS A 167 32.35 85.75 30.97
C CYS A 167 32.43 84.73 29.82
N PHE A 168 31.42 83.85 29.70
CA PHE A 168 31.39 82.84 28.64
C PHE A 168 31.42 83.45 27.24
N HIS A 169 30.74 84.58 27.03
CA HIS A 169 30.76 85.29 25.75
C HIS A 169 32.12 85.95 25.47
N LYS A 170 32.79 86.52 26.47
CA LYS A 170 34.14 87.08 26.29
C LYS A 170 35.14 85.98 25.91
N ILE A 171 35.00 84.79 26.49
CA ILE A 171 35.82 83.61 26.16
C ILE A 171 35.54 83.14 24.73
N SER A 172 34.28 82.96 24.36
CA SER A 172 33.88 82.57 23.00
C SER A 172 34.35 83.56 21.93
N LEU A 173 34.25 84.87 22.20
CA LEU A 173 34.68 85.92 21.27
C LEU A 173 36.21 85.95 21.14
N ARG A 174 36.94 85.69 22.24
CA ARG A 174 38.40 85.50 22.22
C ARG A 174 38.80 84.28 21.38
N GLU A 175 38.10 83.16 21.51
CA GLU A 175 38.35 81.96 20.71
C GLU A 175 38.08 82.19 19.22
N HIS A 176 37.01 82.89 18.86
CA HIS A 176 36.71 83.24 17.47
C HIS A 176 37.74 84.21 16.88
N LEU A 177 38.18 85.21 17.64
CA LEU A 177 39.25 86.11 17.23
C LEU A 177 40.58 85.37 17.04
N ASN A 178 40.91 84.43 17.92
CA ASN A 178 42.11 83.61 17.78
C ASN A 178 42.04 82.70 16.54
N LYS A 179 40.86 82.15 16.21
CA LYS A 179 40.68 81.36 14.98
C LYS A 179 40.83 82.19 13.71
N LEU A 180 40.32 83.42 13.69
CA LEU A 180 40.50 84.34 12.56
C LEU A 180 41.94 84.82 12.39
N LYS A 181 42.73 84.81 13.47
CA LYS A 181 44.15 85.20 13.45
C LYS A 181 45.09 84.08 12.99
N ASN A 182 44.60 82.83 13.01
CA ASN A 182 45.35 81.62 12.64
C ASN A 182 44.92 81.03 11.27
N ASN A 183 44.00 81.68 10.57
CA ASN A 183 43.72 81.48 9.14
C ASN A 183 44.37 82.62 8.35
#